data_AF-A0A8C9RB03-F1
#
_entry.id   AF-A0A8C9RB03-F1
#
_cell.length_a   1.000
_cell.length_b   1.000
_cell.length_c   1.000
_cell.angle_alpha   90.00
_cell.angle_beta   90.00
_cell.angle_gamma   90.00
#
_symmetry.space_group_name_H-M   'P 1'
#
loop_
_entity.id
_entity.type
_entity.pdbx_description
1 polymer ?
#
loop_
_entity_poly.entity_id
_entity_poly.type
_entity_poly.pdbx_seq_one_letter_code
_entity_poly.pdbx_strand_id
1 'polypeptide(L)'
;QHQYSIIFYEDRNFQGRCFECSSDCPDLSTHFNRCNSIRVDSGAWVLYERPNYMGNQYVLTRGEYPEYQRWMGYSDSIRSCRLIRTSPGAHRIRIYERPDFSGQMLELTEDNPSLMDRFSHREVHSCNVLDGAWVFFEHPNYRGHQYLLEKGEYRRFTDWNALHPTVGSIRCIRDY
;
A
#
# COMPACT_ATOMS: atom_id res chain seq x y z
N GLN A 1 7.69 -19.15 -15.75
CA GLN A 1 7.78 -17.76 -15.29
C GLN A 1 6.39 -17.38 -14.81
N HIS A 2 6.21 -17.02 -13.54
CA HIS A 2 4.95 -16.40 -13.11
C HIS A 2 4.94 -14.99 -13.70
N GLN A 3 3.95 -14.71 -14.56
CA GLN A 3 3.75 -13.39 -15.14
C GLN A 3 2.80 -12.64 -14.20
N TYR A 4 3.29 -11.56 -13.59
CA TYR A 4 2.45 -10.65 -12.80
C TYR A 4 1.50 -9.88 -13.73
N SER A 5 0.27 -9.65 -13.30
CA SER A 5 -0.72 -8.94 -14.12
C SER A 5 -1.75 -8.19 -13.28
N ILE A 6 -2.00 -6.95 -13.68
CA ILE A 6 -3.06 -6.07 -13.20
C ILE A 6 -3.76 -5.43 -14.41
N ILE A 7 -5.09 -5.38 -14.39
CA ILE A 7 -5.92 -4.84 -15.46
C ILE A 7 -6.73 -3.67 -14.90
N PHE A 8 -6.57 -2.51 -15.53
CA PHE A 8 -7.31 -1.29 -15.22
C PHE A 8 -8.46 -1.12 -16.21
N TYR A 9 -9.63 -0.74 -15.72
CA TYR A 9 -10.83 -0.50 -16.53
C TYR A 9 -11.32 0.94 -16.33
N GLU A 10 -11.68 1.62 -17.42
CA GLU A 10 -12.17 3.01 -17.36
C GLU A 10 -13.53 3.15 -16.66
N ASP A 11 -14.37 2.11 -16.69
CA ASP A 11 -15.70 2.11 -16.08
C ASP A 11 -15.80 1.09 -14.92
N ARG A 12 -16.91 1.13 -14.18
CA ARG A 12 -17.16 0.21 -13.05
C ARG A 12 -17.47 -1.20 -13.53
N ASN A 13 -17.33 -2.18 -12.64
CA ASN A 13 -17.66 -3.59 -12.89
C ASN A 13 -16.93 -4.18 -14.12
N PHE A 14 -15.68 -3.78 -14.31
CA PHE A 14 -14.77 -4.32 -15.33
C PHE A 14 -15.26 -4.07 -16.77
N GLN A 15 -15.86 -2.91 -16.99
CA GLN A 15 -16.41 -2.48 -18.28
C GLN A 15 -15.57 -1.36 -18.93
N GLY A 16 -15.90 -1.04 -20.18
CA GLY A 16 -15.24 0.03 -20.93
C GLY A 16 -13.87 -0.38 -21.46
N ARG A 17 -13.06 0.62 -21.84
CA ARG A 17 -11.68 0.40 -22.27
C ARG A 17 -10.86 -0.14 -21.10
N CYS A 18 -9.99 -1.12 -21.38
CA CYS A 18 -9.07 -1.64 -20.39
C CYS A 18 -7.61 -1.53 -20.84
N PHE A 19 -6.71 -1.58 -19.86
CA PHE A 19 -5.27 -1.68 -20.06
C PHE A 19 -4.70 -2.70 -19.08
N GLU A 20 -3.98 -3.70 -19.61
CA GLU A 20 -3.25 -4.68 -18.81
C GLU A 20 -1.80 -4.23 -18.64
N CYS A 21 -1.30 -4.33 -17.41
CA CYS A 21 0.06 -3.99 -17.04
C CYS A 21 0.71 -5.17 -16.31
N SER A 22 1.98 -5.43 -16.65
CA SER A 22 2.76 -6.53 -16.06
C SER A 22 4.10 -6.08 -15.45
N SER A 23 4.32 -4.77 -15.35
CA SER A 23 5.54 -4.17 -14.80
C SER A 23 5.25 -2.83 -14.14
N ASP A 24 6.26 -2.24 -13.50
CA ASP A 24 6.19 -0.87 -13.03
C ASP A 24 5.87 0.08 -14.20
N CYS A 25 5.00 1.07 -13.96
CA CYS A 25 4.62 2.08 -14.93
C CYS A 25 4.58 3.45 -14.25
N PRO A 26 5.54 4.36 -14.54
CA PRO A 26 5.60 5.68 -13.92
C PRO A 26 4.54 6.65 -14.46
N ASP A 27 3.93 6.37 -15.60
CA ASP A 27 2.88 7.22 -16.16
C ASP A 27 1.88 6.41 -17.00
N LEU A 28 0.68 6.23 -16.46
CA LEU A 28 -0.44 5.53 -17.08
C LEU A 28 -1.34 6.44 -17.94
N SER A 29 -1.06 7.75 -17.98
CA SER A 29 -1.92 8.74 -18.65
C SER A 29 -2.09 8.52 -20.16
N THR A 30 -1.12 7.86 -20.79
CA THR A 30 -1.19 7.50 -22.22
C THR A 30 -2.10 6.30 -22.50
N HIS A 31 -2.41 5.50 -21.46
CA HIS A 31 -3.19 4.28 -21.57
C HIS A 31 -4.67 4.51 -21.29
N PHE A 32 -5.00 5.33 -20.28
CA PHE A 32 -6.36 5.69 -19.90
C PHE A 32 -6.43 7.03 -19.15
N ASN A 33 -7.59 7.68 -19.15
CA ASN A 33 -7.78 8.98 -18.49
C ASN A 33 -8.45 8.89 -17.11
N ARG A 34 -9.09 7.76 -16.81
CA ARG A 34 -9.76 7.44 -15.55
C ARG A 34 -9.68 5.94 -15.29
N CYS A 35 -9.80 5.53 -14.03
CA CYS A 35 -9.83 4.12 -13.64
C CYS A 35 -10.92 3.90 -12.58
N ASN A 36 -11.97 3.18 -12.96
CA ASN A 36 -13.12 2.96 -12.09
C ASN A 36 -13.25 1.51 -11.62
N SER A 37 -12.55 0.54 -12.22
CA SER A 37 -12.44 -0.81 -11.66
C SER A 37 -11.12 -1.48 -12.03
N ILE A 38 -10.68 -2.44 -11.20
CA ILE A 38 -9.36 -3.08 -11.32
C ILE A 38 -9.48 -4.57 -11.04
N ARG A 39 -8.82 -5.39 -11.86
CA ARG A 39 -8.54 -6.80 -11.54
C ARG A 39 -7.05 -6.97 -11.32
N VAL A 40 -6.68 -7.59 -10.20
CA VAL A 40 -5.31 -8.06 -9.97
C VAL A 40 -5.33 -9.57 -10.14
N ASP A 41 -4.81 -10.05 -11.27
CA ASP A 41 -4.77 -11.48 -11.57
C ASP A 41 -3.62 -12.16 -10.83
N SER A 42 -2.50 -11.46 -10.64
CA SER A 42 -1.34 -11.94 -9.89
C SER A 42 -0.42 -10.82 -9.42
N GLY A 43 0.28 -11.05 -8.30
CA GLY A 43 1.15 -10.07 -7.68
C GLY A 43 0.43 -9.19 -6.66
N ALA A 44 1.24 -8.48 -5.89
CA ALA A 44 0.80 -7.33 -5.12
C ALA A 44 1.28 -6.05 -5.81
N TRP A 45 0.42 -5.03 -5.84
CA TRP A 45 0.65 -3.79 -6.57
C TRP A 45 0.40 -2.59 -5.68
N VAL A 46 1.20 -1.54 -5.84
CA VAL A 46 0.92 -0.23 -5.28
C VAL A 46 0.58 0.72 -6.43
N LEU A 47 -0.55 1.41 -6.29
CA LEU A 47 -1.06 2.38 -7.24
C LEU A 47 -0.94 3.78 -6.65
N TYR A 48 -0.79 4.78 -7.53
CA TYR A 48 -0.63 6.16 -7.12
C TYR A 48 -1.55 7.08 -7.93
N GLU A 49 -2.11 8.10 -7.27
CA GLU A 49 -3.00 9.08 -7.90
C GLU A 49 -2.32 9.97 -8.94
N ARG A 50 -1.00 10.16 -8.86
CA ARG A 50 -0.22 11.02 -9.75
C ARG A 50 0.90 10.24 -10.46
N PRO A 51 1.40 10.76 -11.61
CA PRO A 51 2.58 10.19 -12.26
C PRO A 51 3.80 10.17 -11.34
N ASN A 52 4.77 9.33 -11.67
CA ASN A 52 6.05 9.16 -10.98
C ASN A 52 5.90 8.75 -9.51
N TYR A 53 4.94 7.87 -9.22
CA TYR A 53 4.74 7.26 -7.90
C TYR A 53 4.43 8.27 -6.79
N MET A 54 3.59 9.26 -7.10
CA MET A 54 3.26 10.37 -6.21
C MET A 54 1.76 10.43 -5.87
N GLY A 55 1.44 11.09 -4.75
CA GLY A 55 0.06 11.27 -4.29
C GLY A 55 -0.38 10.12 -3.37
N ASN A 56 -1.68 9.93 -3.21
CA ASN A 56 -2.19 8.86 -2.37
C ASN A 56 -1.79 7.50 -2.94
N GLN A 57 -1.47 6.56 -2.05
CA GLN A 57 -1.08 5.20 -2.38
C GLN A 57 -2.26 4.25 -2.15
N TYR A 58 -2.38 3.22 -2.99
CA TYR A 58 -3.37 2.16 -2.82
C TYR A 58 -2.70 0.81 -3.04
N VAL A 59 -2.68 -0.03 -2.01
CA VAL A 59 -2.04 -1.35 -2.08
C VAL A 59 -3.11 -2.41 -2.36
N LEU A 60 -3.00 -3.05 -3.52
CA LEU A 60 -3.91 -4.10 -3.98
C LEU A 60 -3.16 -5.42 -4.10
N THR A 61 -3.76 -6.48 -3.56
CA THR A 61 -3.36 -7.87 -3.81
C THR A 61 -4.30 -8.50 -4.82
N ARG A 62 -4.01 -9.73 -5.24
CA ARG A 62 -4.89 -10.55 -6.08
C ARG A 62 -6.36 -10.42 -5.68
N GLY A 63 -7.22 -10.13 -6.66
CA GLY A 63 -8.65 -9.96 -6.43
C GLY A 63 -9.33 -9.04 -7.42
N GLU A 64 -10.64 -8.92 -7.24
CA GLU A 64 -11.52 -8.10 -8.07
C GLU A 64 -11.98 -6.86 -7.29
N TYR A 65 -11.79 -5.69 -7.89
CA TYR A 65 -12.17 -4.41 -7.30
C TYR A 65 -13.14 -3.67 -8.25
N PRO A 66 -14.46 -3.89 -8.12
CA PRO A 66 -15.45 -3.43 -9.09
C PRO A 66 -15.71 -1.92 -9.11
N GLU A 67 -15.26 -1.18 -8.09
CA GLU A 67 -15.34 0.28 -8.02
C GLU A 67 -14.21 0.85 -7.15
N TYR A 68 -13.85 2.13 -7.32
CA TYR A 68 -12.67 2.71 -6.67
C TYR A 68 -12.73 2.74 -5.14
N GLN A 69 -13.93 2.75 -4.57
CA GLN A 69 -14.16 2.63 -3.14
C GLN A 69 -13.65 1.29 -2.58
N ARG A 70 -13.57 0.24 -3.42
CA ARG A 70 -13.12 -1.11 -3.01
C ARG A 70 -11.62 -1.19 -2.76
N TRP A 71 -10.82 -0.27 -3.31
CA TRP A 71 -9.41 -0.08 -2.93
C TRP A 71 -9.19 1.18 -2.07
N MET A 72 -10.27 1.76 -1.52
CA MET A 72 -10.25 3.00 -0.75
C MET A 72 -9.77 4.23 -1.53
N GLY A 73 -9.99 4.25 -2.85
CA GLY A 73 -9.77 5.42 -3.69
C GLY A 73 -10.66 6.59 -3.29
N TYR A 74 -10.11 7.80 -3.26
CA TYR A 74 -10.89 9.03 -3.08
C TYR A 74 -11.48 9.53 -4.41
N SER A 75 -10.90 9.11 -5.53
CA SER A 75 -11.32 9.43 -6.90
C SER A 75 -11.01 8.26 -7.84
N ASP A 76 -11.35 8.41 -9.12
CA ASP A 76 -11.00 7.49 -10.20
C ASP A 76 -9.61 7.79 -10.83
N SER A 77 -8.80 8.65 -10.19
CA SER A 77 -7.47 8.99 -10.68
C SER A 77 -6.43 7.96 -10.23
N ILE A 78 -5.95 7.16 -11.18
CA ILE A 78 -4.74 6.33 -11.05
C ILE A 78 -3.81 6.70 -12.20
N ARG A 79 -2.55 7.02 -11.89
CA ARG A 79 -1.60 7.58 -12.87
C ARG A 79 -0.23 6.92 -12.87
N SER A 80 0.09 6.11 -11.86
CA SER A 80 1.27 5.24 -11.91
C SER A 80 1.08 4.02 -11.02
N CYS A 81 1.81 2.95 -11.29
CA CYS A 81 1.77 1.71 -10.52
C CYS A 81 3.14 1.04 -10.43
N ARG A 82 3.36 0.27 -9.35
CA ARG A 82 4.52 -0.58 -9.17
C ARG A 82 4.11 -1.96 -8.70
N LEU A 83 4.87 -2.95 -9.13
CA LEU A 83 4.86 -4.27 -8.52
C LEU A 83 5.55 -4.20 -7.16
N ILE A 84 4.90 -4.73 -6.13
CA ILE A 84 5.47 -4.87 -4.79
C ILE A 84 6.23 -6.18 -4.75
N ARG A 85 7.55 -6.10 -4.61
CA ARG A 85 8.41 -7.29 -4.62
C ARG A 85 8.44 -7.91 -3.23
N THR A 86 7.52 -8.83 -2.96
CA THR A 86 7.53 -9.59 -1.71
C THR A 86 8.38 -10.85 -1.85
N SER A 87 9.32 -11.06 -0.94
CA SER A 87 9.98 -12.36 -0.79
C SER A 87 9.06 -13.34 -0.06
N PRO A 88 9.00 -14.62 -0.48
CA PRO A 88 8.39 -15.67 0.33
C PRO A 88 9.09 -15.73 1.68
N GLY A 89 8.34 -15.72 2.78
CA GLY A 89 8.93 -15.74 4.11
C GLY A 89 8.03 -15.19 5.20
N ALA A 90 8.64 -15.00 6.37
CA ALA A 90 7.98 -14.36 7.50
C ALA A 90 7.88 -12.84 7.27
N HIS A 91 6.87 -12.21 7.87
CA HIS A 91 6.80 -10.75 7.97
C HIS A 91 7.33 -10.35 9.34
N ARG A 92 8.18 -9.32 9.38
CA ARG A 92 8.61 -8.74 10.67
C ARG A 92 8.90 -7.25 10.54
N ILE A 93 8.28 -6.46 11.40
CA ILE A 93 8.49 -5.00 11.48
C ILE A 93 8.64 -4.58 12.93
N ARG A 94 9.51 -3.58 13.17
CA ARG A 94 9.60 -2.85 14.44
C ARG A 94 9.16 -1.42 14.23
N ILE A 95 8.26 -0.93 15.07
CA ILE A 95 7.80 0.46 15.07
C ILE A 95 8.20 1.14 16.37
N TYR A 96 8.42 2.45 16.31
CA TYR A 96 9.00 3.23 17.38
C TYR A 96 8.22 4.54 17.61
N GLU A 97 8.11 4.91 18.88
CA GLU A 97 7.40 6.10 19.36
C GLU A 97 8.12 7.39 18.95
N ARG A 98 9.44 7.36 18.73
CA ARG A 98 10.24 8.54 18.40
C ARG A 98 11.05 8.33 17.12
N PRO A 99 11.56 9.42 16.50
CA PRO A 99 12.49 9.32 15.38
C PRO A 99 13.75 8.52 15.72
N ASP A 100 14.47 8.10 14.67
CA ASP A 100 15.77 7.44 14.78
C ASP A 100 15.76 6.17 15.67
N PHE A 101 14.67 5.39 15.60
CA PHE A 101 14.49 4.10 16.29
C PHE A 101 14.56 4.19 17.82
N SER A 102 14.07 5.29 18.38
CA SER A 102 14.11 5.56 19.82
C SER A 102 12.72 5.56 20.47
N GLY A 103 12.68 5.59 21.81
CA GLY A 103 11.44 5.52 22.59
C GLY A 103 10.88 4.10 22.72
N GLN A 104 9.58 3.98 23.01
CA GLN A 104 8.92 2.69 23.07
C GLN A 104 8.96 1.98 21.70
N MET A 105 9.23 0.67 21.72
CA MET A 105 9.29 -0.18 20.53
C MET A 105 8.23 -1.28 20.62
N LEU A 106 7.55 -1.54 19.51
CA LEU A 106 6.69 -2.70 19.31
C LEU A 106 7.12 -3.47 18.06
N GLU A 107 7.31 -4.78 18.21
CA GLU A 107 7.56 -5.69 17.10
C GLU A 107 6.25 -6.38 16.70
N LEU A 108 5.98 -6.43 15.40
CA LEU A 108 4.83 -7.11 14.80
C LEU A 108 5.29 -8.13 13.76
N THR A 109 4.64 -9.29 13.75
CA THR A 109 4.83 -10.36 12.76
C THR A 109 3.54 -10.72 12.02
N GLU A 110 2.44 -10.08 12.37
CA GLU A 110 1.10 -10.32 11.85
C GLU A 110 0.33 -9.00 11.71
N ASP A 111 -0.86 -9.10 11.12
CA ASP A 111 -1.73 -7.94 10.90
C ASP A 111 -2.23 -7.41 12.25
N ASN A 112 -2.30 -6.09 12.38
CA ASN A 112 -2.79 -5.42 13.58
C ASN A 112 -3.91 -4.43 13.20
N PRO A 113 -5.19 -4.73 13.47
CA PRO A 113 -6.32 -3.88 13.12
C PRO A 113 -6.48 -2.64 14.01
N SER A 114 -5.84 -2.58 15.18
CA SER A 114 -5.90 -1.43 16.09
C SER A 114 -4.56 -1.28 16.80
N LEU A 115 -3.73 -0.36 16.31
CA LEU A 115 -2.41 -0.15 16.90
C LEU A 115 -2.49 0.30 18.36
N MET A 116 -3.55 1.04 18.72
CA MET A 116 -3.81 1.50 20.08
C MET A 116 -3.83 0.34 21.09
N ASP A 117 -4.36 -0.83 20.70
CA ASP A 117 -4.56 -1.97 21.60
C ASP A 117 -3.22 -2.60 22.03
N ARG A 118 -2.17 -2.46 21.21
CA ARG A 118 -0.85 -3.08 21.44
C ARG A 118 0.26 -2.08 21.72
N PHE A 119 0.16 -0.86 21.18
CA PHE A 119 1.21 0.15 21.27
C PHE A 119 0.87 1.27 22.25
N SER A 120 -0.41 1.46 22.60
CA SER A 120 -0.91 2.57 23.44
C SER A 120 -0.64 3.99 22.90
N HIS A 121 0.03 4.10 21.75
CA HIS A 121 0.29 5.34 21.01
C HIS A 121 -0.39 5.27 19.63
N ARG A 122 -0.84 6.43 19.13
CA ARG A 122 -1.41 6.57 17.77
C ARG A 122 -0.38 7.01 16.74
N GLU A 123 0.83 7.35 17.17
CA GLU A 123 1.87 7.92 16.34
C GLU A 123 3.05 6.95 16.24
N VAL A 124 3.46 6.68 15.02
CA VAL A 124 4.70 5.95 14.71
C VAL A 124 5.63 6.94 14.05
N HIS A 125 6.77 7.20 14.69
CA HIS A 125 7.71 8.21 14.21
C HIS A 125 8.87 7.60 13.45
N SER A 126 9.24 6.34 13.71
CA SER A 126 10.22 5.60 12.91
C SER A 126 9.92 4.11 12.92
N CYS A 127 10.42 3.37 11.94
CA CYS A 127 10.25 1.92 11.86
C CYS A 127 11.36 1.23 11.06
N ASN A 128 11.56 -0.05 11.36
CA ASN A 128 12.46 -0.93 10.63
C ASN A 128 11.67 -2.15 10.12
N VAL A 129 11.52 -2.23 8.80
CA VAL A 129 10.95 -3.41 8.13
C VAL A 129 12.07 -4.43 7.95
N LEU A 130 12.08 -5.42 8.83
CA LEU A 130 13.10 -6.47 8.85
C LEU A 130 12.83 -7.51 7.76
N ASP A 131 11.57 -7.85 7.54
CA ASP A 131 11.14 -8.82 6.54
C ASP A 131 9.70 -8.58 6.06
N GLY A 132 9.42 -9.03 4.84
CA GLY A 132 8.18 -8.80 4.12
C GLY A 132 7.98 -7.36 3.68
N ALA A 133 6.77 -7.08 3.19
CA ALA A 133 6.28 -5.72 2.93
C ALA A 133 4.99 -5.50 3.73
N TRP A 134 4.75 -4.24 4.09
CA TRP A 134 3.70 -3.85 5.03
C TRP A 134 2.93 -2.65 4.51
N VAL A 135 1.69 -2.50 4.97
CA VAL A 135 0.88 -1.31 4.74
C VAL A 135 0.54 -0.68 6.08
N PHE A 136 0.88 0.60 6.25
CA PHE A 136 0.33 1.42 7.33
C PHE A 136 -0.95 2.08 6.86
N PHE A 137 -1.94 2.10 7.75
CA PHE A 137 -3.21 2.77 7.54
C PHE A 137 -3.38 3.85 8.61
N GLU A 138 -3.81 5.04 8.20
CA GLU A 138 -4.04 6.18 9.09
C GLU A 138 -5.06 5.87 10.20
N HIS A 139 -6.07 5.05 9.91
CA HIS A 139 -7.14 4.72 10.85
C HIS A 139 -7.15 3.23 11.23
N PRO A 140 -7.79 2.88 12.37
CA PRO A 140 -8.05 1.49 12.71
C PRO A 140 -8.87 0.75 11.65
N ASN A 141 -8.79 -0.57 11.67
CA ASN A 141 -9.49 -1.49 10.77
C ASN A 141 -9.17 -1.26 9.28
N TYR A 142 -7.90 -0.93 8.99
CA TYR A 142 -7.35 -0.81 7.64
C TYR A 142 -8.05 0.26 6.80
N ARG A 143 -8.18 1.47 7.33
CA ARG A 143 -8.88 2.60 6.70
C ARG A 143 -8.02 3.86 6.63
N GLY A 144 -8.45 4.82 5.81
CA GLY A 144 -7.75 6.10 5.62
C GLY A 144 -6.61 5.98 4.62
N HIS A 145 -5.67 6.93 4.68
CA HIS A 145 -4.50 6.91 3.80
C HIS A 145 -3.65 5.65 4.04
N GLN A 146 -3.09 5.12 2.95
CA GLN A 146 -2.22 3.95 2.96
C GLN A 146 -0.79 4.36 2.67
N TYR A 147 0.16 3.68 3.32
CA TYR A 147 1.59 3.86 3.07
C TYR A 147 2.24 2.50 2.88
N LEU A 148 2.91 2.28 1.75
CA LEU A 148 3.71 1.09 1.52
C LEU A 148 5.03 1.20 2.27
N LEU A 149 5.36 0.15 3.03
CA LEU A 149 6.66 -0.02 3.65
C LEU A 149 7.30 -1.32 3.15
N GLU A 150 8.39 -1.17 2.41
CA GLU A 150 9.23 -2.28 1.93
C GLU A 150 10.40 -2.48 2.91
N LYS A 151 11.15 -3.58 2.75
CA LYS A 151 12.30 -3.88 3.60
C LYS A 151 13.27 -2.71 3.68
N GLY A 152 13.56 -2.23 4.89
CA GLY A 152 14.42 -1.07 5.09
C GLY A 152 14.20 -0.33 6.40
N GLU A 153 15.03 0.70 6.57
CA GLU A 153 15.06 1.59 7.71
C GLU A 153 14.37 2.92 7.37
N TYR A 154 13.37 3.30 8.16
CA TYR A 154 12.64 4.55 8.04
C TYR A 154 12.81 5.35 9.33
N ARG A 155 13.68 6.37 9.32
CA ARG A 155 14.09 7.11 10.52
C ARG A 155 13.05 8.15 10.96
N ARG A 156 12.13 8.52 10.07
CA ARG A 156 11.06 9.50 10.29
C ARG A 156 9.83 9.16 9.45
N PHE A 157 8.65 9.62 9.86
CA PHE A 157 7.40 9.33 9.15
C PHE A 157 7.31 9.86 7.72
N THR A 158 8.09 10.89 7.39
CA THR A 158 8.20 11.39 6.02
C THR A 158 8.91 10.41 5.09
N ASP A 159 9.70 9.47 5.61
CA ASP A 159 10.43 8.50 4.80
C ASP A 159 9.48 7.48 4.12
N TRP A 160 8.26 7.28 4.63
CA TRP A 160 7.18 6.51 3.96
C TRP A 160 6.12 7.40 3.29
N ASN A 161 6.47 8.67 3.03
CA ASN A 161 5.63 9.69 2.38
C ASN A 161 4.34 10.05 3.14
N ALA A 162 4.30 9.87 4.47
CA ALA A 162 3.20 10.38 5.28
C ALA A 162 3.36 11.88 5.59
N LEU A 163 2.24 12.59 5.69
CA LEU A 163 2.19 13.99 6.12
C LEU A 163 2.19 14.13 7.65
N HIS A 164 1.72 13.10 8.36
CA HIS A 164 1.63 13.04 9.81
C HIS A 164 2.05 11.64 10.29
N PRO A 165 2.55 11.49 11.52
CA PRO A 165 3.00 10.21 12.08
C PRO A 165 1.86 9.25 12.46
N THR A 166 0.60 9.62 12.22
CA THR A 166 -0.57 8.85 12.64
C THR A 166 -0.65 7.49 11.95
N VAL A 167 -0.69 6.42 12.74
CA VAL A 167 -0.90 5.04 12.26
C VAL A 167 -1.95 4.37 13.14
N GLY A 168 -3.10 4.04 12.56
CA GLY A 168 -4.21 3.40 13.27
C GLY A 168 -4.22 1.88 13.14
N SER A 169 -3.71 1.34 12.03
CA SER A 169 -3.60 -0.11 11.82
C SER A 169 -2.48 -0.45 10.83
N ILE A 170 -2.02 -1.71 10.88
CA ILE A 170 -0.86 -2.20 10.13
C ILE A 170 -1.21 -3.58 9.55
N ARG A 171 -0.89 -3.83 8.27
CA ARG A 171 -1.16 -5.11 7.62
C ARG A 171 0.05 -5.63 6.86
N CYS A 172 0.30 -6.93 6.91
CA CYS A 172 1.27 -7.58 6.04
C CYS A 172 0.75 -7.66 4.60
N ILE A 173 1.62 -7.46 3.62
CA ILE A 173 1.32 -7.71 2.22
C ILE A 173 1.70 -9.14 1.90
N ARG A 174 0.70 -9.95 1.54
CA ARG A 174 0.88 -11.36 1.16
C ARG A 174 0.39 -11.52 -0.28
N ASP A 175 1.26 -12.03 -1.14
CA ASP A 175 0.91 -12.46 -2.50
C ASP A 175 0.62 -13.96 -2.43
N TYR A 176 -0.62 -14.36 -2.71
CA TYR A 176 -1.07 -15.77 -2.71
C TYR A 176 -1.55 -16.17 -4.10
#